data_AF-A0A820D590-F1
#
_entry.id   AF-A0A820D590-F1
#
_cell.length_a   1.000
_cell.length_b   1.000
_cell.length_c   1.000
_cell.angle_alpha   90.00
_cell.angle_beta   90.00
_cell.angle_gamma   90.00
#
_symmetry.space_group_name_H-M   'P 1'
#
loop_
_entity.id
_entity.type
_entity.pdbx_description
1 polymer ?
#
loop_
_entity_poly.entity_id
_entity_poly.type
_entity_poly.pdbx_seq_one_letter_code
_entity_poly.pdbx_strand_id
1 'polypeptide(L)'
;MKLIYIIVFIFYLNTIDGLPQVRVYPQSAVISSSSEVRLLCESSDTPFVSVAYWTHVGQRIELNPSIIEMHDNELRIFQFGDTAYTQPGAYACVVSTRYGLLESEPAMLSLPTLDPFKTLTNENNILNLTEDNIAVIPCELPNGNPRPIPIFTLDNKPLDIESKSNRYKFLPSGNLHITDIKQSDAGKYQCSAKNPLTGQIVNNSQTTILQIFNKPLNNQDRISLTTVYKPPVASRVLVGNNFSIECVIAGWPKPIVEWEKYGDILPEKRNEVLHGTLHLYDIHLDD
;
A
#
# COMPACT_ATOMS: atom_id res chain seq x y z
N MET A 1 -57.24 -56.40 20.01
CA MET A 1 -56.36 -55.72 19.04
C MET A 1 -56.27 -54.26 19.46
N LYS A 2 -55.16 -53.81 20.06
CA LYS A 2 -54.93 -52.40 20.44
C LYS A 2 -53.72 -51.91 19.65
N LEU A 3 -53.94 -50.95 18.74
CA LEU A 3 -52.85 -50.29 18.04
C LEU A 3 -52.19 -49.27 18.98
N ILE A 4 -50.89 -49.43 19.18
CA ILE A 4 -50.04 -48.47 19.88
C ILE A 4 -49.45 -47.56 18.80
N TYR A 5 -49.79 -46.28 18.85
CA TYR A 5 -49.18 -45.27 18.00
C TYR A 5 -47.94 -44.72 18.68
N ILE A 6 -46.76 -45.00 18.11
CA ILE A 6 -45.50 -44.37 18.53
C ILE A 6 -45.35 -43.10 17.70
N ILE A 7 -45.52 -41.94 18.34
CA ILE A 7 -45.26 -40.65 17.74
C ILE A 7 -43.79 -40.32 18.01
N VAL A 8 -42.97 -40.37 16.97
CA VAL A 8 -41.56 -39.96 17.02
C VAL A 8 -41.48 -38.48 16.70
N PHE A 9 -41.14 -37.65 17.68
CA PHE A 9 -40.78 -36.25 17.44
C PHE A 9 -39.33 -36.20 16.96
N ILE A 10 -39.13 -35.97 15.66
CA ILE A 10 -37.82 -35.63 15.10
C ILE A 10 -37.66 -34.12 15.26
N PHE A 11 -36.84 -33.69 16.23
CA PHE A 11 -36.40 -32.31 16.31
C PHE A 11 -35.31 -32.09 15.27
N TYR A 12 -35.61 -31.33 14.21
CA TYR A 12 -34.57 -30.73 13.38
C TYR A 12 -33.94 -29.59 14.18
N LEU A 13 -32.76 -29.81 14.74
CA LEU A 13 -31.91 -28.71 15.19
C LEU A 13 -31.46 -27.94 13.94
N ASN A 14 -32.19 -26.87 13.60
CA ASN A 14 -31.63 -25.84 12.73
C ASN A 14 -30.49 -25.20 13.50
N THR A 15 -29.25 -25.61 13.24
CA THR A 15 -28.05 -24.89 13.70
C THR A 15 -27.95 -23.60 12.91
N ILE A 16 -28.69 -22.57 13.34
CA ILE A 16 -28.48 -21.19 12.93
C ILE A 16 -28.17 -20.45 14.23
N ASP A 17 -26.88 -20.36 14.54
CA ASP A 17 -26.22 -19.23 15.21
C ASP A 17 -24.73 -19.59 15.31
N GLY A 18 -23.91 -19.02 14.41
CA GLY A 18 -22.46 -19.12 14.52
C GLY A 18 -21.97 -18.42 15.79
N LEU A 19 -20.79 -18.83 16.29
CA LEU A 19 -20.13 -18.11 17.39
C LEU A 19 -20.02 -16.62 17.05
N PRO A 20 -20.21 -15.72 18.03
CA PRO A 20 -20.17 -14.31 17.75
C PRO A 20 -18.78 -13.86 17.32
N GLN A 21 -18.76 -12.95 16.36
CA GLN A 21 -17.55 -12.43 15.74
C GLN A 21 -17.00 -11.31 16.63
N VAL A 22 -15.74 -11.42 17.03
CA VAL A 22 -15.04 -10.41 17.83
C VAL A 22 -13.92 -9.83 16.99
N ARG A 23 -13.85 -8.50 16.90
CA ARG A 23 -12.89 -7.78 16.04
C ARG A 23 -12.26 -6.62 16.78
N VAL A 24 -10.97 -6.42 16.51
CA VAL A 24 -10.21 -5.25 16.96
C VAL A 24 -10.04 -4.28 15.80
N TYR A 25 -10.23 -2.99 16.08
CA TYR A 25 -9.99 -1.91 15.14
C TYR A 25 -8.91 -0.95 15.65
N PRO A 26 -7.95 -0.56 14.80
CA PRO A 26 -7.68 -1.12 13.46
C PRO A 26 -7.15 -2.57 13.52
N GLN A 27 -7.37 -3.36 12.45
CA GLN A 27 -6.86 -4.74 12.36
C GLN A 27 -5.34 -4.82 12.21
N SER A 28 -4.70 -3.79 11.66
CA SER A 28 -3.23 -3.65 11.65
C SER A 28 -2.90 -2.18 11.45
N ALA A 29 -1.86 -1.69 12.11
CA ALA A 29 -1.44 -0.30 11.96
C ALA A 29 0.06 -0.12 12.19
N VAL A 30 0.61 0.89 11.50
CA VAL A 30 1.96 1.36 11.75
C VAL A 30 1.89 2.56 12.67
N ILE A 31 2.54 2.44 13.82
CA ILE A 31 2.44 3.41 14.92
C ILE A 31 3.80 4.04 15.13
N SER A 32 3.87 5.37 15.13
CA SER A 32 5.10 6.07 15.54
C SER A 32 5.40 5.77 17.00
N SER A 33 6.67 5.56 17.32
CA SER A 33 7.11 5.53 18.71
C SER A 33 6.64 6.82 19.39
N SER A 34 6.18 6.72 20.64
CA SER A 34 5.58 7.82 21.43
C SER A 34 4.19 8.31 21.04
N SER A 35 3.51 7.74 20.03
CA SER A 35 2.10 8.06 19.77
C SER A 35 1.16 7.39 20.78
N GLU A 36 0.05 8.07 21.09
CA GLU A 36 -1.10 7.47 21.77
C GLU A 36 -1.80 6.51 20.79
N VAL A 37 -2.00 5.26 21.20
CA VAL A 37 -2.72 4.24 20.44
C VAL A 37 -4.06 3.97 21.07
N ARG A 38 -5.10 3.83 20.25
CA ARG A 38 -6.44 3.40 20.69
C ARG A 38 -6.87 2.19 19.88
N LEU A 39 -7.18 1.10 20.57
CA LEU A 39 -7.72 -0.11 19.98
C LEU A 39 -9.15 -0.31 20.47
N LEU A 40 -10.09 -0.41 19.54
CA LEU A 40 -11.50 -0.67 19.84
C LEU A 40 -11.81 -2.15 19.65
N CYS A 41 -12.51 -2.75 20.60
CA CYS A 41 -13.03 -4.11 20.48
C CYS A 41 -14.54 -4.08 20.20
N GLU A 42 -14.98 -4.71 19.11
CA GLU A 42 -16.39 -4.87 18.77
C GLU A 42 -16.77 -6.35 18.70
N SER A 43 -17.99 -6.67 19.14
CA SER A 43 -18.56 -8.02 19.07
C SER A 43 -19.90 -7.99 18.35
N SER A 44 -20.23 -9.03 17.60
CA SER A 44 -21.54 -9.17 16.95
C SER A 44 -22.67 -9.52 17.93
N ASP A 45 -22.35 -10.04 19.12
CA ASP A 45 -23.32 -10.39 20.17
C ASP A 45 -23.56 -9.20 21.11
N THR A 46 -24.15 -8.14 20.56
CA THR A 46 -24.59 -6.99 21.36
C THR A 46 -26.03 -7.21 21.85
N PRO A 47 -26.42 -6.79 23.08
CA PRO A 47 -25.67 -6.02 24.07
C PRO A 47 -25.00 -6.87 25.19
N PHE A 48 -24.98 -8.20 25.09
CA PHE A 48 -24.62 -9.10 26.20
C PHE A 48 -23.13 -9.39 26.33
N VAL A 49 -22.27 -8.49 25.83
CA VAL A 49 -20.82 -8.71 25.76
C VAL A 49 -20.08 -7.54 26.40
N SER A 50 -19.18 -7.87 27.32
CA SER A 50 -18.22 -6.94 27.92
C SER A 50 -16.79 -7.40 27.64
N VAL A 51 -15.90 -6.44 27.37
CA VAL A 51 -14.47 -6.74 27.28
C VAL A 51 -13.97 -7.16 28.66
N ALA A 52 -13.42 -8.37 28.76
CA ALA A 52 -12.89 -8.91 30.01
C ALA A 52 -11.45 -8.45 30.24
N TYR A 53 -10.61 -8.57 29.20
CA TYR A 53 -9.22 -8.13 29.21
C TYR A 53 -8.66 -8.07 27.79
N TRP A 54 -7.50 -7.44 27.65
CA TRP A 54 -6.71 -7.44 26.43
C TRP A 54 -5.47 -8.32 26.57
N THR A 55 -4.99 -8.86 25.45
CA THR A 55 -3.76 -9.63 25.36
C THR A 55 -2.77 -8.94 24.44
N HIS A 56 -1.48 -9.06 24.76
CA HIS A 56 -0.36 -8.67 23.91
C HIS A 56 0.57 -9.87 23.75
N VAL A 57 0.78 -10.33 22.52
CA VAL A 57 1.54 -11.54 22.19
C VAL A 57 1.03 -12.76 23.00
N GLY A 58 -0.30 -12.87 23.12
CA GLY A 58 -0.99 -13.94 23.84
C GLY A 58 -0.93 -13.85 25.38
N GLN A 59 -0.26 -12.83 25.94
CA GLN A 59 -0.22 -12.61 27.39
C GLN A 59 -1.21 -11.55 27.80
N ARG A 60 -1.92 -11.77 28.91
CA ARG A 60 -2.85 -10.78 29.46
C ARG A 60 -2.09 -9.50 29.81
N ILE A 61 -2.55 -8.37 29.30
CA ILE A 61 -1.99 -7.06 29.59
C ILE A 61 -2.27 -6.69 31.05
N GLU A 62 -1.22 -6.31 31.76
CA GLU A 62 -1.34 -5.69 33.08
C GLU A 62 -1.54 -4.19 32.92
N LEU A 63 -2.72 -3.70 33.33
CA LEU A 63 -3.05 -2.29 33.20
C LEU A 63 -2.24 -1.44 34.18
N ASN A 64 -1.75 -0.32 33.67
CA ASN A 64 -1.07 0.71 34.45
C ASN A 64 -1.63 2.06 33.99
N PRO A 65 -2.42 2.77 34.81
CA PRO A 65 -3.09 4.02 34.40
C PRO A 65 -2.18 5.11 33.82
N SER A 66 -0.86 5.04 34.07
CA SER A 66 0.10 5.99 33.50
C SER A 66 0.60 5.61 32.10
N ILE A 67 0.40 4.38 31.66
CA ILE A 67 1.04 3.80 30.46
C ILE A 67 0.03 3.13 29.53
N ILE A 68 -0.89 2.35 30.09
CA ILE A 68 -1.90 1.57 29.37
C ILE A 68 -3.16 1.40 30.22
N GLU A 69 -4.28 1.90 29.71
CA GLU A 69 -5.58 1.86 30.38
C GLU A 69 -6.65 1.22 29.48
N MET A 70 -7.71 0.73 30.11
CA MET A 70 -8.89 0.19 29.43
C MET A 70 -10.11 0.97 29.90
N HIS A 71 -10.89 1.50 28.96
CA HIS A 71 -12.19 2.12 29.21
C HIS A 71 -13.24 1.43 28.36
N ASP A 72 -14.20 0.77 29.01
CA ASP A 72 -15.22 -0.06 28.38
C ASP A 72 -14.64 -1.07 27.37
N ASN A 73 -14.72 -0.75 26.08
CA ASN A 73 -14.27 -1.61 24.99
C ASN A 73 -12.99 -1.09 24.30
N GLU A 74 -12.41 0.01 24.78
CA GLU A 74 -11.22 0.67 24.21
C GLU A 74 -9.99 0.41 25.09
N LEU A 75 -8.91 -0.07 24.48
CA LEU A 75 -7.58 -0.08 25.07
C LEU A 75 -6.81 1.16 24.61
N ARG A 76 -6.31 1.94 25.56
CA ARG A 76 -5.52 3.15 25.29
C ARG A 76 -4.11 2.96 25.78
N ILE A 77 -3.15 3.16 24.88
CA ILE A 77 -1.72 3.08 25.16
C ILE A 77 -1.17 4.50 25.02
N PHE A 78 -0.74 5.11 26.13
CA PHE A 78 -0.29 6.50 26.13
C PHE A 78 1.06 6.68 25.43
N GLN A 79 1.94 5.68 25.54
CA GLN A 79 3.27 5.72 24.95
C GLN A 79 3.65 4.36 24.35
N PHE A 80 3.58 4.28 23.01
CA PHE A 80 3.96 3.08 22.27
C PHE A 80 5.49 2.93 22.16
N GLY A 81 5.97 1.71 22.40
CA GLY A 81 7.37 1.30 22.32
C GLY A 81 8.17 1.40 23.62
N ASP A 82 7.53 1.69 24.76
CA ASP A 82 8.24 2.01 26.02
C ASP A 82 8.37 0.81 26.98
N THR A 83 7.33 -0.02 27.11
CA THR A 83 7.29 -1.14 28.07
C THR A 83 6.93 -2.46 27.38
N ALA A 84 7.01 -3.59 28.09
CA ALA A 84 6.74 -4.92 27.55
C ALA A 84 5.35 -5.07 26.91
N TYR A 85 4.31 -4.41 27.45
CA TYR A 85 2.94 -4.46 26.94
C TYR A 85 2.59 -3.35 25.94
N THR A 86 3.55 -2.48 25.60
CA THR A 86 3.35 -1.37 24.65
C THR A 86 4.25 -1.46 23.42
N GLN A 87 4.88 -2.62 23.18
CA GLN A 87 5.74 -2.86 22.02
C GLN A 87 4.93 -3.21 20.75
N PRO A 88 5.56 -3.20 19.56
CA PRO A 88 5.09 -3.92 18.40
C PRO A 88 4.72 -5.37 18.68
N GLY A 89 3.61 -5.82 18.11
CA GLY A 89 3.12 -7.15 18.34
C GLY A 89 1.64 -7.31 18.02
N ALA A 90 1.15 -8.50 18.34
CA ALA A 90 -0.24 -8.90 18.22
C ALA A 90 -1.03 -8.45 19.46
N TYR A 91 -2.04 -7.61 19.29
CA TYR A 91 -2.98 -7.20 20.34
C TYR A 91 -4.35 -7.79 20.08
N ALA A 92 -4.92 -8.52 21.02
CA ALA A 92 -6.27 -9.06 20.89
C ALA A 92 -7.14 -8.70 22.10
N CYS A 93 -8.45 -8.60 21.89
CA CYS A 93 -9.38 -8.44 22.98
C CYS A 93 -10.04 -9.78 23.32
N VAL A 94 -10.24 -10.00 24.61
CA VAL A 94 -11.01 -11.14 25.12
C VAL A 94 -12.30 -10.61 25.70
N VAL A 95 -13.42 -11.12 25.19
CA VAL A 95 -14.76 -10.72 25.61
C VAL A 95 -15.47 -11.84 26.35
N SER A 96 -16.29 -11.47 27.33
CA SER A 96 -17.16 -12.38 28.05
C SER A 96 -18.52 -12.46 27.35
N THR A 97 -18.91 -13.65 26.93
CA THR A 97 -20.21 -13.93 26.28
C THR A 97 -21.00 -14.96 27.09
N ARG A 98 -22.25 -15.19 26.72
CA ARG A 98 -23.06 -16.28 27.29
C ARG A 98 -22.49 -17.69 27.01
N TYR A 99 -21.60 -17.81 26.04
CA TYR A 99 -20.96 -19.07 25.63
C TYR A 99 -19.56 -19.23 26.24
N GLY A 100 -19.09 -18.26 27.04
CA GLY A 100 -17.76 -18.23 27.62
C GLY A 100 -16.91 -17.08 27.09
N LEU A 101 -15.59 -17.22 27.25
CA LEU A 101 -14.62 -16.24 26.76
C LEU A 101 -14.31 -16.49 25.28
N LEU A 102 -14.30 -15.42 24.50
CA LEU A 102 -13.88 -15.43 23.09
C LEU A 102 -12.78 -14.40 22.88
N GLU A 103 -11.71 -14.80 22.21
CA GLU A 103 -10.61 -13.92 21.82
C GLU A 103 -10.78 -13.51 20.35
N SER A 104 -10.49 -12.25 20.05
CA SER A 104 -10.51 -11.74 18.68
C SER A 104 -9.32 -12.24 17.87
N GLU A 105 -9.42 -12.16 16.55
CA GLU A 105 -8.22 -12.12 15.72
C GLU A 105 -7.32 -10.94 16.14
N PRO A 106 -5.99 -11.11 16.16
CA PRO A 106 -5.09 -10.09 16.67
C PRO A 106 -4.94 -8.91 15.72
N ALA A 107 -4.96 -7.71 16.28
CA ALA A 107 -4.47 -6.51 15.62
C ALA A 107 -2.94 -6.46 15.64
N MET A 108 -2.31 -6.37 14.46
CA MET A 108 -0.86 -6.30 14.36
C MET A 108 -0.38 -4.84 14.37
N LEU A 109 0.31 -4.43 15.43
CA LEU A 109 0.94 -3.12 15.53
C LEU A 109 2.43 -3.22 15.24
N SER A 110 2.96 -2.32 14.40
CA SER A 110 4.38 -2.26 14.06
C SER A 110 4.94 -0.83 14.14
N LEU A 111 6.24 -0.69 14.37
CA LEU A 111 6.93 0.59 14.22
C LEU A 111 7.20 0.91 12.75
N PRO A 112 7.30 2.20 12.38
CA PRO A 112 7.66 2.60 11.03
C PRO A 112 9.09 2.20 10.69
N THR A 113 9.30 1.76 9.46
CA THR A 113 10.61 1.39 8.92
C THR A 113 10.86 2.07 7.58
N LEU A 114 12.14 2.33 7.28
CA LEU A 114 12.59 2.80 5.99
C LEU A 114 14.03 2.32 5.76
N ASP A 115 14.19 1.39 4.84
CA ASP A 115 15.49 0.85 4.46
C ASP A 115 16.29 1.89 3.66
N PRO A 116 17.64 1.84 3.68
CA PRO A 116 18.45 2.62 2.75
C PRO A 116 18.25 2.13 1.31
N PHE A 117 18.54 2.99 0.33
CA PHE A 117 18.61 2.56 -1.07
C PHE A 117 19.68 1.48 -1.25
N LYS A 118 19.39 0.50 -2.12
CA LYS A 118 20.40 -0.48 -2.53
C LYS A 118 21.54 0.26 -3.22
N THR A 119 22.78 -0.04 -2.82
CA THR A 119 23.97 0.52 -3.46
C THR A 119 24.11 -0.08 -4.86
N LEU A 120 23.63 0.64 -5.86
CA LEU A 120 23.94 0.36 -7.27
C LEU A 120 25.31 1.00 -7.59
N THR A 121 26.01 0.47 -8.59
CA THR A 121 27.23 1.10 -9.11
C THR A 121 26.93 2.58 -9.43
N ASN A 122 27.88 3.48 -9.12
CA ASN A 122 27.76 4.93 -9.26
C ASN A 122 27.73 5.38 -10.74
N GLU A 123 26.86 4.79 -11.55
CA GLU A 123 26.68 5.14 -12.95
C GLU A 123 25.49 6.10 -13.04
N ASN A 124 25.78 7.32 -13.50
CA ASN A 124 24.74 8.27 -13.85
C ASN A 124 23.94 7.71 -15.03
N ASN A 125 22.62 7.63 -14.90
CA ASN A 125 21.75 7.27 -16.01
C ASN A 125 21.59 8.50 -16.92
N ILE A 126 21.94 8.40 -18.20
CA ILE A 126 21.76 9.48 -19.16
C ILE A 126 20.56 9.15 -20.05
N LEU A 127 19.53 10.01 -20.01
CA LEU A 127 18.34 9.88 -20.83
C LEU A 127 18.36 10.94 -21.92
N ASN A 128 18.47 10.49 -23.17
CA ASN A 128 18.47 11.33 -24.35
C ASN A 128 17.10 11.23 -25.04
N LEU A 129 16.33 12.31 -25.02
CA LEU A 129 14.98 12.37 -25.57
C LEU A 129 14.79 13.60 -26.44
N THR A 130 13.79 13.61 -27.31
CA THR A 130 13.38 14.85 -28.01
C THR A 130 12.14 15.45 -27.35
N GLU A 131 11.86 16.74 -27.61
CA GLU A 131 10.61 17.36 -27.18
C GLU A 131 9.36 16.54 -27.57
N ASP A 132 8.27 16.72 -26.81
CA ASP A 132 7.00 15.98 -26.91
C ASP A 132 7.03 14.49 -26.51
N ASN A 133 8.21 13.93 -26.20
CA ASN A 133 8.30 12.58 -25.64
C ASN A 133 7.83 12.51 -24.18
N ILE A 134 7.86 11.29 -23.66
CA ILE A 134 7.67 10.97 -22.25
C ILE A 134 9.05 10.68 -21.64
N ALA A 135 9.38 11.34 -20.54
CA ALA A 135 10.54 10.98 -19.73
C ALA A 135 10.10 10.22 -18.48
N VAL A 136 10.82 9.14 -18.16
CA VAL A 136 10.66 8.44 -16.89
C VAL A 136 11.98 8.42 -16.15
N ILE A 137 12.00 9.16 -15.05
CA ILE A 137 13.14 9.25 -14.16
C ILE A 137 13.00 8.14 -13.12
N PRO A 138 13.90 7.14 -13.12
CA PRO A 138 13.80 6.00 -12.22
C PRO A 138 13.98 6.42 -10.76
N CYS A 139 13.16 5.83 -9.91
CA CYS A 139 13.33 5.81 -8.47
C CYS A 139 12.72 4.53 -7.91
N GLU A 140 13.54 3.49 -7.84
CA GLU A 140 13.17 2.26 -7.15
C GLU A 140 13.20 2.51 -5.65
N LEU A 141 12.03 2.77 -5.07
CA LEU A 141 11.92 3.06 -3.65
C LEU A 141 12.42 1.86 -2.81
N PRO A 142 13.17 2.12 -1.72
CA PRO A 142 13.53 1.07 -0.78
C PRO A 142 12.28 0.54 -0.07
N ASN A 143 12.43 -0.61 0.59
CA ASN A 143 11.35 -1.12 1.42
C ASN A 143 11.11 -0.17 2.60
N GLY A 144 9.86 -0.02 2.97
CA GLY A 144 9.46 0.73 4.14
C GLY A 144 8.02 0.44 4.49
N ASN A 145 7.71 0.56 5.78
CA ASN A 145 6.36 0.44 6.29
C ASN A 145 6.02 1.70 7.11
N PRO A 146 5.02 2.52 6.73
CA PRO A 146 4.21 2.42 5.51
C PRO A 146 5.05 2.62 4.24
N ARG A 147 4.46 2.33 3.07
CA ARG A 147 5.12 2.51 1.77
C ARG A 147 5.73 3.92 1.67
N PRO A 148 7.03 4.05 1.34
CA PRO A 148 7.68 5.36 1.23
C PRO A 148 7.12 6.21 0.09
N ILE A 149 7.28 7.53 0.18
CA ILE A 149 6.89 8.50 -0.85
C ILE A 149 8.14 8.99 -1.59
N PRO A 150 8.14 9.06 -2.93
CA PRO A 150 9.26 9.60 -3.69
C PRO A 150 9.35 11.13 -3.56
N ILE A 151 10.56 11.65 -3.47
CA ILE A 151 10.88 13.07 -3.52
C ILE A 151 11.94 13.26 -4.59
N PHE A 152 11.78 14.27 -5.44
CA PHE A 152 12.77 14.58 -6.47
C PHE A 152 13.37 15.96 -6.28
N THR A 153 14.62 16.09 -6.70
CA THR A 153 15.26 17.37 -6.96
C THR A 153 15.63 17.46 -8.43
N LEU A 154 15.53 18.67 -8.99
CA LEU A 154 16.02 19.04 -10.30
C LEU A 154 17.13 20.08 -10.11
N ASP A 155 18.34 19.78 -10.55
CA ASP A 155 19.53 20.62 -10.38
C ASP A 155 19.73 21.07 -8.92
N ASN A 156 19.58 20.11 -8.00
CA ASN A 156 19.66 20.27 -6.54
C ASN A 156 18.57 21.15 -5.90
N LYS A 157 17.52 21.51 -6.65
CA LYS A 157 16.36 22.23 -6.11
C LYS A 157 15.18 21.28 -5.93
N PRO A 158 14.43 21.34 -4.82
CA PRO A 158 13.22 20.55 -4.64
C PRO A 158 12.27 20.73 -5.82
N LEU A 159 11.83 19.60 -6.38
CA LEU A 159 10.86 19.58 -7.45
C LEU A 159 9.47 19.43 -6.83
N ASP A 160 8.76 20.55 -6.71
CA ASP A 160 7.36 20.56 -6.28
C ASP A 160 6.46 20.05 -7.41
N ILE A 161 6.09 18.77 -7.35
CA ILE A 161 5.27 18.12 -8.37
C ILE A 161 3.83 18.65 -8.35
N GLU A 162 3.30 19.05 -7.20
CA GLU A 162 1.92 19.53 -7.06
C GLU A 162 1.73 20.92 -7.70
N SER A 163 2.75 21.77 -7.59
CA SER A 163 2.78 23.10 -8.23
C SER A 163 3.11 23.04 -9.73
N LYS A 164 3.61 21.90 -10.23
CA LYS A 164 3.87 21.71 -11.66
C LYS A 164 2.57 21.40 -12.42
N SER A 165 2.68 21.51 -13.75
CA SER A 165 1.61 21.10 -14.66
C SER A 165 1.28 19.60 -14.48
N ASN A 166 0.03 19.20 -14.78
CA ASN A 166 -0.46 17.81 -14.81
C ASN A 166 0.41 16.81 -15.59
N ARG A 167 1.43 17.29 -16.32
CA ARG A 167 2.46 16.50 -17.00
C ARG A 167 3.34 15.67 -16.06
N TYR A 168 3.52 16.11 -14.81
CA TYR A 168 4.36 15.43 -13.82
C TYR A 168 3.51 14.52 -12.94
N LYS A 169 3.87 13.23 -12.86
CA LYS A 169 3.14 12.22 -12.09
C LYS A 169 4.12 11.23 -11.46
N PHE A 170 3.82 10.76 -10.25
CA PHE A 170 4.49 9.58 -9.69
C PHE A 170 3.80 8.31 -10.16
N LEU A 171 4.58 7.37 -10.68
CA LEU A 171 4.12 6.00 -10.92
C LEU A 171 4.13 5.22 -9.60
N PRO A 172 3.34 4.15 -9.45
CA PRO A 172 3.34 3.30 -8.25
C PRO A 172 4.74 2.92 -7.76
N SER A 173 5.67 2.61 -8.66
CA SER A 173 7.07 2.27 -8.35
C SER A 173 7.88 3.35 -7.65
N GLY A 174 7.41 4.60 -7.70
CA GLY A 174 8.15 5.79 -7.24
C GLY A 174 8.80 6.57 -8.38
N ASN A 175 8.84 6.00 -9.59
CA ASN A 175 9.38 6.67 -10.77
C ASN A 175 8.62 7.96 -11.07
N LEU A 176 9.35 9.00 -11.48
CA LEU A 176 8.75 10.25 -11.94
C LEU A 176 8.50 10.16 -13.45
N HIS A 177 7.23 10.28 -13.83
CA HIS A 177 6.76 10.29 -15.20
C HIS A 177 6.44 11.73 -15.62
N ILE A 178 7.02 12.18 -16.73
CA ILE A 178 6.86 13.52 -17.29
C ILE A 178 6.37 13.38 -18.73
N THR A 179 5.13 13.79 -19.01
CA THR A 179 4.61 13.83 -20.38
C THR A 179 4.96 15.13 -21.07
N ASP A 180 4.99 15.09 -22.41
CA ASP A 180 5.15 16.24 -23.30
C ASP A 180 6.34 17.10 -22.84
N ILE A 181 7.52 16.46 -22.74
CA ILE A 181 8.73 17.07 -22.18
C ILE A 181 9.15 18.30 -22.97
N LYS A 182 9.63 19.30 -22.25
CA LYS A 182 10.07 20.60 -22.79
C LYS A 182 11.52 20.86 -22.42
N GLN A 183 12.21 21.76 -23.13
CA GLN A 183 13.59 22.13 -22.79
C GLN A 183 13.78 22.55 -21.32
N SER A 184 12.76 23.13 -20.67
CA SER A 184 12.78 23.49 -19.25
C SER A 184 12.80 22.32 -18.27
N ASP A 185 12.49 21.11 -18.75
CA ASP A 185 12.51 19.87 -17.97
C ASP A 185 13.90 19.19 -18.03
N ALA A 186 14.82 19.66 -18.88
CA ALA A 186 16.17 19.11 -18.93
C ALA A 186 16.96 19.45 -17.66
N GLY A 187 17.82 18.52 -17.22
CA GLY A 187 18.68 18.74 -16.05
C GLY A 187 19.02 17.46 -15.28
N LYS A 188 19.61 17.66 -14.10
CA LYS A 188 20.05 16.60 -13.21
C LYS A 188 18.97 16.27 -12.19
N TYR A 189 18.38 15.09 -12.31
CA TYR A 189 17.39 14.57 -11.37
C TYR A 189 18.02 13.64 -10.33
N GLN A 190 17.64 13.84 -9.07
CA GLN A 190 18.00 12.94 -7.98
C GLN A 190 16.75 12.63 -7.14
N CYS A 191 16.56 11.35 -6.83
CA CYS A 191 15.45 10.87 -6.02
C CYS A 191 15.85 10.63 -4.55
N SER A 192 14.89 10.79 -3.66
CA SER A 192 14.92 10.39 -2.26
C SER A 192 13.61 9.71 -1.89
N ALA A 193 13.63 8.88 -0.85
CA ALA A 193 12.44 8.24 -0.31
C ALA A 193 12.15 8.82 1.07
N LYS A 194 10.89 9.19 1.32
CA LYS A 194 10.41 9.71 2.60
C LYS A 194 9.46 8.73 3.26
N ASN A 195 9.67 8.40 4.52
CA ASN A 195 8.67 7.73 5.32
C ASN A 195 7.54 8.73 5.63
N PRO A 196 6.29 8.45 5.24
CA PRO A 196 5.19 9.41 5.40
C PRO A 196 4.84 9.69 6.86
N LEU A 197 5.13 8.75 7.76
CA LEU A 197 4.75 8.82 9.16
C LEU A 197 5.83 9.49 10.02
N THR A 198 7.11 9.12 9.83
CA THR A 198 8.22 9.68 10.61
C THR A 198 8.85 10.92 9.99
N GLY A 199 8.62 11.13 8.68
CA GLY A 199 9.31 12.16 7.91
C GLY A 199 10.79 11.87 7.64
N GLN A 200 11.30 10.70 8.03
CA GLN A 200 12.66 10.27 7.72
C GLN A 200 12.87 10.24 6.20
N ILE A 201 14.01 10.77 5.74
CA ILE A 201 14.39 10.80 4.31
C ILE A 201 15.69 10.02 4.13
N VAL A 202 15.70 9.11 3.16
CA VAL A 202 16.91 8.45 2.66
C VAL A 202 17.13 8.87 1.21
N ASN A 203 18.36 9.14 0.81
CA ASN A 203 18.68 9.64 -0.52
C ASN A 203 19.18 8.51 -1.42
N ASN A 204 18.77 8.52 -2.69
CA ASN A 204 19.38 7.68 -3.70
C ASN A 204 20.68 8.35 -4.19
N SER A 205 21.76 7.59 -4.27
CA SER A 205 23.03 8.08 -4.85
C SER A 205 22.97 8.15 -6.38
N GLN A 206 22.10 7.36 -7.01
CA GLN A 206 21.94 7.36 -8.46
C GLN A 206 21.31 8.68 -8.92
N THR A 207 21.94 9.26 -9.93
CA THR A 207 21.44 10.45 -10.63
C THR A 207 20.96 10.06 -12.02
N THR A 208 19.88 10.68 -12.47
CA THR A 208 19.48 10.66 -13.88
C THR A 208 19.69 12.04 -14.51
N ILE A 209 20.41 12.09 -15.63
CA ILE A 209 20.62 13.31 -16.42
C ILE A 209 19.68 13.25 -17.61
N LEU A 210 18.68 14.13 -17.64
CA LEU A 210 17.75 14.25 -18.76
C LEU A 210 18.28 15.30 -19.76
N GLN A 211 18.64 14.85 -20.95
CA GLN A 211 19.03 15.67 -22.09
C GLN A 211 17.90 15.69 -23.11
N ILE A 212 17.47 16.90 -23.47
CA ILE A 212 16.38 17.12 -24.43
C ILE A 212 16.97 17.75 -25.68
N PHE A 213 16.77 17.07 -26.80
CA PHE A 213 17.18 17.49 -28.13
C PHE A 213 16.00 18.05 -28.91
N ASN A 214 16.27 19.04 -29.76
CA ASN A 214 15.26 19.57 -30.66
C ASN A 214 14.82 18.48 -31.64
N LYS A 215 13.51 18.47 -31.93
CA LYS A 215 12.94 17.58 -32.94
C LYS A 215 13.62 17.82 -34.31
N PRO A 216 14.01 16.77 -35.05
CA PRO A 216 14.49 16.96 -36.41
C PRO A 216 13.38 17.57 -37.28
N LEU A 217 13.71 18.66 -37.96
CA LEU A 217 12.79 19.47 -38.75
C LEU A 217 12.22 18.71 -39.97
N ASN A 218 12.93 17.69 -40.47
CA ASN A 218 12.62 17.03 -41.72
C ASN A 218 11.93 15.67 -41.50
N ASN A 219 10.86 15.40 -42.26
CA ASN A 219 10.09 14.15 -42.20
C ASN A 219 10.89 12.91 -42.67
N GLN A 220 12.02 13.10 -43.36
CA GLN A 220 12.81 12.04 -43.99
C GLN A 220 13.82 11.35 -43.06
N ASP A 221 14.23 12.01 -41.97
CA ASP A 221 15.12 11.44 -40.95
C ASP A 221 14.35 10.85 -39.76
N ARG A 222 13.02 10.70 -39.92
CA ARG A 222 12.13 10.28 -38.84
C ARG A 222 12.10 8.77 -38.69
N ILE A 223 13.05 8.25 -37.92
CA ILE A 223 13.00 6.86 -37.45
C ILE A 223 11.90 6.78 -36.40
N SER A 224 10.92 5.88 -36.61
CA SER A 224 9.97 5.56 -35.57
C SER A 224 10.69 4.72 -34.51
N LEU A 225 11.02 5.38 -33.40
CA LEU A 225 11.73 4.78 -32.29
C LEU A 225 10.73 4.59 -31.17
N THR A 226 10.59 3.36 -30.69
CA THR A 226 9.86 3.05 -29.46
C THR A 226 10.84 2.37 -28.52
N THR A 227 11.06 2.99 -27.37
CA THR A 227 11.91 2.47 -26.31
C THR A 227 11.03 2.10 -25.13
N VAL A 228 11.13 0.85 -24.69
CA VAL A 228 10.48 0.38 -23.47
C VAL A 228 11.43 0.69 -22.31
N TYR A 229 11.07 1.64 -21.46
CA TYR A 229 11.84 2.00 -20.27
C TYR A 229 11.53 1.05 -19.12
N LYS A 230 10.28 0.64 -19.00
CA LYS A 230 9.85 -0.33 -18.00
C LYS A 230 8.82 -1.29 -18.57
N PRO A 231 9.18 -2.55 -18.82
CA PRO A 231 8.23 -3.56 -19.24
C PRO A 231 7.36 -4.01 -18.06
N PRO A 232 6.16 -4.56 -18.34
CA PRO A 232 5.37 -5.26 -17.33
C PRO A 232 6.17 -6.39 -16.69
N VAL A 233 6.12 -6.50 -15.36
CA VAL A 233 6.85 -7.55 -14.62
C VAL A 233 5.86 -8.46 -13.90
N ALA A 234 6.08 -9.78 -14.02
CA ALA A 234 5.31 -10.77 -13.29
C ALA A 234 5.42 -10.52 -11.78
N SER A 235 4.27 -10.37 -11.13
CA SER A 235 4.17 -9.99 -9.72
C SER A 235 3.15 -10.88 -9.01
N ARG A 236 3.26 -10.96 -7.69
CA ARG A 236 2.31 -11.69 -6.84
C ARG A 236 1.61 -10.67 -5.94
N VAL A 237 0.30 -10.74 -5.89
CA VAL A 237 -0.54 -9.88 -5.05
C VAL A 237 -1.56 -10.75 -4.30
N LEU A 238 -1.93 -10.32 -3.09
CA LEU A 238 -2.96 -11.00 -2.30
C LEU A 238 -4.34 -10.60 -2.81
N VAL A 239 -5.28 -11.55 -2.77
CA VAL A 239 -6.70 -11.34 -3.09
C VAL A 239 -7.28 -10.23 -2.20
N GLY A 240 -8.11 -9.37 -2.77
CA GLY A 240 -8.74 -8.22 -2.11
C GLY A 240 -7.89 -6.94 -2.11
N ASN A 241 -6.61 -7.02 -2.49
CA ASN A 241 -5.76 -5.83 -2.60
C ASN A 241 -5.89 -5.15 -3.96
N ASN A 242 -5.54 -3.87 -3.99
CA ASN A 242 -5.34 -3.14 -5.24
C ASN A 242 -3.94 -3.42 -5.79
N PHE A 243 -3.83 -3.53 -7.11
CA PHE A 243 -2.59 -3.82 -7.79
C PHE A 243 -2.38 -2.88 -8.98
N SER A 244 -1.14 -2.69 -9.40
CA SER A 244 -0.85 -1.86 -10.58
C SER A 244 0.32 -2.40 -11.37
N ILE A 245 0.16 -2.48 -12.69
CA ILE A 245 1.14 -2.97 -13.63
C ILE A 245 1.59 -1.82 -14.51
N GLU A 246 2.88 -1.49 -14.42
CA GLU A 246 3.46 -0.39 -15.17
C GLU A 246 3.94 -0.88 -16.53
N CYS A 247 3.57 -0.16 -17.59
CA CYS A 247 4.19 -0.26 -18.90
C CYS A 247 4.60 1.16 -19.31
N VAL A 248 5.91 1.41 -19.27
CA VAL A 248 6.47 2.72 -19.59
C VAL A 248 7.20 2.61 -20.92
N ILE A 249 6.64 3.30 -21.91
CA ILE A 249 7.20 3.41 -23.24
C ILE A 249 7.30 4.89 -23.62
N ALA A 250 8.37 5.24 -24.32
CA ALA A 250 8.43 6.51 -25.02
C ALA A 250 8.82 6.25 -26.48
N GLY A 251 8.37 7.13 -27.35
CA GLY A 251 8.64 6.97 -28.75
C GLY A 251 8.02 8.05 -29.60
N TRP A 252 8.42 8.01 -30.86
CA TRP A 252 7.89 8.89 -31.88
C TRP A 252 7.29 8.07 -33.05
N PRO A 253 6.05 8.35 -33.47
CA PRO A 253 5.03 9.19 -32.82
C PRO A 253 4.71 8.73 -31.40
N LYS A 254 4.08 9.59 -30.59
CA LYS A 254 3.73 9.29 -29.19
C LYS A 254 3.03 7.93 -29.11
N PRO A 255 3.62 6.94 -28.43
CA PRO A 255 3.07 5.59 -28.43
C PRO A 255 1.82 5.51 -27.55
N ILE A 256 0.93 4.57 -27.90
CA ILE A 256 -0.29 4.27 -27.14
C ILE A 256 -0.06 2.94 -26.41
N VAL A 257 -0.44 2.88 -25.14
CA VAL A 257 -0.37 1.66 -24.32
C VAL A 257 -1.77 1.10 -24.17
N GLU A 258 -1.96 -0.15 -24.58
CA GLU A 258 -3.19 -0.92 -24.42
C GLU A 258 -2.90 -2.16 -23.59
N TRP A 259 -3.89 -2.59 -22.81
CA TRP A 259 -3.79 -3.73 -21.90
C TRP A 259 -4.89 -4.74 -22.19
N GLU A 260 -4.51 -6.00 -22.23
CA GLU A 260 -5.40 -7.15 -22.40
C GLU A 260 -4.97 -8.27 -21.46
N LYS A 261 -5.89 -9.18 -21.15
CA LYS A 261 -5.60 -10.35 -20.34
C LYS A 261 -5.79 -11.60 -21.18
N TYR A 262 -4.70 -12.25 -21.58
CA TYR A 262 -4.76 -13.47 -22.42
C TYR A 262 -5.58 -13.30 -23.72
N GLY A 263 -5.67 -12.08 -24.26
CA GLY A 263 -6.51 -11.73 -25.40
C GLY A 263 -7.97 -11.39 -25.07
N ASP A 264 -8.35 -11.44 -23.79
CA ASP A 264 -9.67 -11.06 -23.28
C ASP A 264 -9.69 -9.66 -22.66
N ILE A 265 -10.91 -9.16 -22.44
CA ILE A 265 -11.20 -7.86 -21.85
C ILE A 265 -10.84 -7.88 -20.35
N LEU A 266 -10.26 -6.78 -19.87
CA LEU A 266 -9.98 -6.57 -18.45
C LEU A 266 -11.28 -6.52 -17.61
N PRO A 267 -11.21 -6.83 -16.30
CA PRO A 267 -12.39 -6.84 -15.43
C PRO A 267 -13.16 -5.52 -15.42
N GLU A 268 -14.41 -5.52 -15.88
CA GLU A 268 -15.20 -4.30 -16.03
C GLU A 268 -15.36 -3.58 -14.67
N LYS A 269 -15.18 -2.26 -14.66
CA LYS A 269 -15.28 -1.38 -13.47
C LYS A 269 -14.28 -1.63 -12.34
N ARG A 270 -13.43 -2.66 -12.44
CA ARG A 270 -12.33 -2.94 -11.51
C ARG A 270 -10.95 -2.65 -12.11
N ASN A 271 -10.91 -1.97 -13.26
CA ASN A 271 -9.67 -1.55 -13.89
C ASN A 271 -9.70 -0.08 -14.34
N GLU A 272 -8.53 0.54 -14.36
CA GLU A 272 -8.29 1.87 -14.92
C GLU A 272 -6.89 1.92 -15.55
N VAL A 273 -6.75 2.50 -16.75
CA VAL A 273 -5.43 2.71 -17.37
C VAL A 273 -5.06 4.19 -17.27
N LEU A 274 -4.04 4.49 -16.48
CA LEU A 274 -3.53 5.84 -16.28
C LEU A 274 -2.07 5.93 -16.74
N HIS A 275 -1.82 6.74 -17.76
CA HIS A 275 -0.46 6.99 -18.27
C HIS A 275 0.30 5.68 -18.62
N GLY A 276 -0.40 4.70 -19.20
CA GLY A 276 0.15 3.39 -19.54
C GLY A 276 0.27 2.41 -18.36
N THR A 277 -0.04 2.83 -17.14
CA THR A 277 -0.13 1.94 -15.97
C THR A 277 -1.55 1.40 -15.86
N LEU A 278 -1.68 0.06 -15.84
CA LEU A 278 -2.93 -0.60 -15.53
C LEU A 278 -3.10 -0.67 -14.02
N HIS A 279 -4.13 -0.04 -13.48
CA HIS A 279 -4.57 -0.17 -12.10
C HIS A 279 -5.72 -1.19 -12.05
N LEU A 280 -5.59 -2.17 -11.16
CA LEU A 280 -6.61 -3.15 -10.86
C LEU A 280 -7.04 -2.98 -9.39
N TYR A 281 -8.33 -3.01 -9.15
CA TYR A 281 -8.92 -2.82 -7.83
C TYR A 281 -9.61 -4.11 -7.38
N ASP A 282 -9.48 -4.42 -6.08
CA ASP A 282 -10.09 -5.61 -5.48
C ASP A 282 -9.76 -6.89 -6.28
N ILE A 283 -8.48 -7.30 -6.25
CA ILE A 283 -7.99 -8.45 -7.02
C ILE A 283 -8.70 -9.74 -6.59
N HIS A 284 -9.22 -10.50 -7.55
CA HIS A 284 -9.82 -11.82 -7.36
C HIS A 284 -8.90 -12.94 -7.84
N LEU A 285 -9.21 -14.19 -7.49
CA LEU A 285 -8.39 -15.35 -7.88
C LEU A 285 -8.35 -15.59 -9.39
N ASP A 286 -9.39 -15.15 -10.07
CA ASP A 286 -9.54 -15.27 -11.50
C ASP A 286 -8.87 -14.13 -12.26
N ASP A 287 -8.42 -13.03 -11.62
CA ASP A 287 -7.72 -11.88 -12.24
C ASP A 287 -6.29 -12.20 -12.70
#